data_AF-A0A7J7K6A1-F1
#
_entry.id   AF-A0A7J7K6A1-F1
#
_cell.length_a   1.000
_cell.length_b   1.000
_cell.length_c   1.000
_cell.angle_alpha   90.00
_cell.angle_beta   90.00
_cell.angle_gamma   90.00
#
_symmetry.space_group_name_H-M   'P 1'
#
loop_
_entity.id
_entity.type
_entity.pdbx_description
1 polymer ?
#
loop_
_entity_poly.entity_id
_entity_poly.type
_entity_poly.pdbx_seq_one_letter_code
_entity_poly.pdbx_strand_id
1 'polypeptide(L)' 'MSLYAVQRLVSSSRYDTKKDFTVHIPPFLRDTTAPKCRNNTPDATYFAPDCVHWSSKGHNVMGIALWNTMVTLSQ' A
#
# COMPACT_ATOMS: atom_id res chain seq x y z
N MET A 1 -3.34 -5.78 -10.26
CA MET A 1 -1.91 -5.42 -10.18
C MET A 1 -1.15 -6.63 -9.64
N SER A 2 -0.20 -7.21 -10.39
CA SER A 2 0.48 -8.46 -9.98
C SER A 2 1.62 -8.16 -9.02
N LEU A 3 1.50 -8.62 -7.77
CA LEU A 3 2.55 -8.49 -6.76
C LEU A 3 3.88 -9.09 -7.20
N TYR A 4 3.81 -10.21 -7.94
CA TYR A 4 4.96 -10.93 -8.46
C TYR A 4 5.83 -10.08 -9.39
N ALA A 5 5.22 -9.29 -10.27
CA ALA A 5 5.97 -8.42 -11.18
C ALA A 5 6.74 -7.33 -10.43
N VAL A 6 6.11 -6.73 -9.41
CA VAL A 6 6.74 -5.72 -8.56
C VAL A 6 7.88 -6.32 -7.75
N GLN A 7 7.69 -7.49 -7.15
CA GLN A 7 8.75 -8.21 -6.42
C GLN A 7 9.95 -8.52 -7.30
N ARG A 8 9.74 -8.99 -8.53
CA ARG A 8 10.84 -9.23 -9.48
C ARG A 8 11.63 -7.96 -9.80
N LEU A 9 10.96 -6.81 -9.92
CA LEU A 9 11.64 -5.54 -10.17
C LEU A 9 12.52 -5.16 -8.97
N VAL A 10 11.98 -5.25 -7.76
CA VAL A 10 12.74 -4.93 -6.54
C VAL A 10 13.93 -5.88 -6.35
N SER A 11 13.78 -7.17 -6.68
CA SER A 11 14.85 -8.16 -6.55
C SER A 11 15.85 -8.19 -7.71
N SER A 12 15.66 -7.40 -8.78
CA SER A 12 16.48 -7.48 -10.00
C SER A 12 17.80 -6.70 -9.94
N SER A 13 18.13 -6.10 -8.80
CA SER A 13 19.25 -5.15 -8.61
C SER A 13 19.28 -3.96 -9.57
N ARG A 14 18.24 -3.77 -10.39
CA ARG A 14 18.08 -2.64 -11.31
C ARG A 14 18.20 -1.28 -10.62
N TYR A 15 17.85 -1.22 -9.34
CA TYR A 15 17.79 0.01 -8.55
C TYR A 15 19.01 0.22 -7.65
N ASP A 16 19.91 -0.77 -7.56
CA ASP A 16 21.11 -0.74 -6.71
C ASP A 16 22.27 0.05 -7.36
N THR A 17 21.95 1.20 -7.95
CA THR A 17 22.89 2.04 -8.71
C THR A 17 23.60 3.10 -7.86
N LYS A 18 23.06 3.41 -6.68
CA LYS A 18 23.59 4.39 -5.74
C LYS A 18 23.50 3.87 -4.31
N LYS A 19 24.43 4.33 -3.45
CA LYS A 19 24.50 3.90 -2.04
C LYS A 19 23.48 4.59 -1.12
N ASP A 20 22.86 5.67 -1.58
CA ASP A 20 21.91 6.51 -0.84
C ASP A 20 20.46 6.29 -1.26
N PHE A 21 20.18 5.23 -2.02
CA PHE A 21 18.86 4.90 -2.51
C PHE A 21 18.53 3.43 -2.27
N THR A 22 17.28 3.15 -1.92
CA THR A 22 16.77 1.80 -1.73
C THR A 22 15.31 1.71 -2.16
N VAL A 23 14.85 0.51 -2.51
CA VAL A 23 13.48 0.24 -2.91
C VAL A 23 12.87 -0.78 -1.97
N HIS A 24 11.69 -0.48 -1.42
CA HIS A 24 10.99 -1.35 -0.49
C HIS A 24 9.50 -1.46 -0.85
N ILE A 25 8.92 -2.65 -0.67
CA ILE A 25 7.48 -2.90 -0.87
C ILE A 25 6.78 -2.93 0.49
N PRO A 26 6.03 -1.87 0.87
CA PRO A 26 5.37 -1.79 2.15
C PRO A 26 4.26 -2.87 2.30
N PRO A 27 4.02 -3.38 3.52
CA PRO A 27 3.02 -4.43 3.76
C PRO A 27 1.60 -4.08 3.29
N PHE A 28 1.20 -2.82 3.34
CA PHE A 28 -0.14 -2.40 2.87
C PHE A 28 -0.34 -2.65 1.36
N LEU A 29 0.73 -2.76 0.57
CA LEU A 29 0.62 -3.13 -0.85
C LEU A 29 0.58 -4.64 -1.08
N ARG A 30 0.84 -5.44 -0.04
CA ARG A 30 0.84 -6.91 -0.08
C ARG A 30 -0.43 -7.49 0.53
N ASP A 31 -0.75 -7.08 1.76
CA ASP A 31 -1.67 -7.78 2.64
C ASP A 31 -2.80 -6.85 3.13
N THR A 32 -3.48 -6.17 2.21
CA THR A 32 -4.63 -5.31 2.55
C THR A 32 -5.94 -6.07 2.41
N THR A 33 -6.70 -6.13 3.51
CA THR A 33 -8.09 -6.58 3.51
C THR A 33 -9.05 -5.41 3.32
N ALA A 34 -10.17 -5.64 2.65
CA ALA A 34 -11.22 -4.63 2.53
C ALA A 34 -11.69 -4.17 3.93
N PRO A 35 -11.74 -2.85 4.20
CA PRO A 35 -12.30 -2.33 5.45
C PRO A 35 -13.73 -2.80 5.64
N LYS A 36 -14.13 -3.06 6.88
CA LYS A 36 -15.45 -3.58 7.22
C LYS A 36 -16.22 -2.64 8.14
N CYS A 37 -17.51 -2.57 7.92
CA CYS A 37 -18.48 -1.95 8.82
C CYS A 37 -18.62 -2.77 10.11
N ARG A 38 -19.30 -2.20 11.13
CA ARG A 38 -19.55 -2.88 12.43
C ARG A 38 -20.30 -4.21 12.30
N ASN A 39 -21.12 -4.36 11.26
CA ASN A 39 -21.85 -5.58 10.92
C ASN A 39 -21.02 -6.57 10.07
N ASN A 40 -19.69 -6.36 9.94
CA ASN A 40 -18.76 -7.23 9.21
C ASN A 40 -18.94 -7.25 7.67
N THR A 41 -19.73 -6.33 7.09
CA THR A 41 -19.84 -6.14 5.64
C THR A 41 -18.75 -5.20 5.12
N PRO A 42 -18.35 -5.26 3.83
CA PRO A 42 -17.42 -4.28 3.26
C PRO A 42 -17.91 -2.83 3.42
N ASP A 43 -17.01 -1.94 3.85
CA ASP A 43 -17.30 -0.51 3.97
C ASP A 43 -17.02 0.20 2.63
N ALA A 44 -18.07 0.38 1.84
CA ALA A 44 -18.00 1.04 0.54
C ALA A 44 -17.56 2.51 0.61
N THR A 45 -17.62 3.17 1.78
CA THR A 45 -17.23 4.58 1.92
C THR A 45 -15.72 4.83 1.75
N TYR A 46 -14.91 3.77 1.73
CA TYR A 46 -13.49 3.84 1.38
C TYR A 46 -13.25 4.01 -0.13
N PHE A 47 -14.26 3.78 -0.97
CA PHE A 47 -14.19 3.93 -2.43
C PHE A 47 -14.96 5.16 -2.89
N ALA A 48 -14.56 5.72 -4.03
CA ALA A 48 -15.26 6.78 -4.73
C ALA A 48 -16.58 6.24 -5.33
N PRO A 49 -17.49 7.12 -5.81
CA PRO A 49 -18.76 6.69 -6.38
C PRO A 49 -18.65 5.73 -7.57
N ASP A 50 -17.51 5.73 -8.26
CA ASP A 50 -17.23 4.81 -9.37
C ASP A 50 -16.80 3.41 -8.92
N CYS A 51 -16.65 3.18 -7.62
CA CYS A 51 -16.24 1.91 -7.00
C CYS A 51 -14.83 1.44 -7.40
N VAL A 52 -14.05 2.23 -8.13
CA VAL A 52 -12.71 1.88 -8.64
C VAL A 52 -11.65 2.72 -7.95
N HIS A 53 -11.89 4.02 -7.80
CA HIS A 53 -10.97 4.90 -7.10
C HIS A 53 -11.22 4.87 -5.60
N TRP A 54 -10.20 5.25 -4.85
CA TRP A 54 -10.33 5.48 -3.41
C TRP A 54 -11.06 6.80 -3.16
N SER A 55 -11.91 6.85 -2.14
CA SER A 55 -12.44 8.12 -1.64
C SER A 55 -11.35 8.89 -0.88
N SER A 56 -11.64 10.14 -0.49
CA SER A 56 -10.75 10.88 0.42
C SER A 56 -10.50 10.10 1.73
N LYS A 57 -11.49 9.36 2.23
CA LYS A 57 -11.33 8.47 3.41
C LYS A 57 -10.34 7.35 3.11
N GLY A 58 -10.43 6.71 1.94
CA GLY A 58 -9.48 5.70 1.49
C GLY A 58 -8.06 6.24 1.38
N HIS A 59 -7.88 7.39 0.71
CA HIS A 59 -6.58 8.05 0.60
C HIS A 59 -5.95 8.38 1.95
N ASN A 60 -6.73 8.89 2.90
CA ASN A 60 -6.23 9.23 4.23
C ASN A 60 -5.68 8.01 4.98
N VAL A 61 -6.42 6.89 4.99
CA VAL A 61 -5.97 5.67 5.69
C VAL A 61 -4.78 5.02 5.00
N MET A 62 -4.72 5.02 3.66
CA MET A 62 -3.53 4.55 2.94
C MET A 62 -2.30 5.41 3.25
N GLY A 63 -2.47 6.74 3.36
CA GLY A 63 -1.39 7.65 3.76
C GLY A 63 -0.85 7.34 5.16
N ILE A 64 -1.75 7.09 6.12
CA ILE A 64 -1.37 6.67 7.48
C ILE A 64 -0.62 5.33 7.45
N ALA A 65 -1.11 4.34 6.70
CA ALA A 65 -0.47 3.03 6.59
C ALA A 65 0.94 3.12 5.97
N LEU A 66 1.11 3.96 4.94
CA LEU A 66 2.40 4.25 4.34
C LEU A 66 3.34 4.91 5.35
N TRP A 67 2.87 5.95 6.05
CA TRP A 67 3.66 6.65 7.07
C TRP A 67 4.14 5.72 8.18
N ASN A 68 3.24 4.92 8.74
CA ASN A 68 3.58 3.94 9.76
C ASN A 68 4.63 2.93 9.27
N THR A 69 4.53 2.53 8.00
CA THR A 69 5.56 1.65 7.40
C THR A 69 6.91 2.34 7.32
N MET A 70 6.98 3.59 6.85
CA MET A 70 8.25 4.33 6.74
C MET A 70 8.90 4.54 8.11
N VAL A 71 8.12 4.91 9.12
CA VAL A 71 8.63 5.11 10.49
C VAL A 71 9.11 3.80 11.10
N THR A 72 8.39 2.70 10.89
CA THR A 72 8.79 1.38 11.42
C THR A 72 10.06 0.86 10.74
N LEU A 73 10.26 1.15 9.45
CA LEU A 73 11.48 0.76 8.72
C LEU A 73 12.71 1.60 9.08
N SER A 74 12.51 2.76 9.70
CA SER A 74 13.59 3.65 10.14
C SER A 74 14.13 3.36 11.55
N GLN A 75 13.60 2.33 12.23
CA GLN A 75 14.09 1.81 13.51
C GLN A 75 14.70 0.42 13.32
#